data_AF-A0A420RAP9-F1
#
_entry.id   AF-A0A420RAP9-F1
#
_cell.length_a   1.000
_cell.length_b   1.000
_cell.length_c   1.000
_cell.angle_alpha   90.00
_cell.angle_beta   90.00
_cell.angle_gamma   90.00
#
_symmetry.space_group_name_H-M   'P 1'
#
loop_
_entity.id
_entity.type
_entity.pdbx_description
1 polymer ?
#
loop_
_entity_poly.entity_id
_entity_poly.type
_entity_poly.pdbx_seq_one_letter_code
_entity_poly.pdbx_strand_id
1 'polypeptide(L)'
;MKTTTLFPWPGGKTRLLPHLLPLVADTPHRTYVEAFAGGAALLFAREPARAEVLNDCHGELVRLYRVVANHLEEFVRQFKWALTSREMFRWCQLQHPDTLTDIQRAARFYYLQRLAWGGKATGQTPGFGRGGKGLNLLRIEEDLSAAHLRLHKVTIEHLAWQQCMAKYDGADTLFFLDPPYWETEGYGTPFGMEQYEELASQMASLRGAAILTINDHPAMRKVFGQFRDR
;
A
#
# COMPACT_ATOMS: atom_id res chain seq x y z
N MET A 1 -9.83 17.85 2.28
CA MET A 1 -10.54 16.57 2.04
C MET A 1 -9.74 15.45 2.69
N LYS A 2 -10.36 14.40 3.24
CA LYS A 2 -9.63 13.23 3.76
C LYS A 2 -9.08 12.44 2.56
N THR A 3 -7.77 12.45 2.33
CA THR A 3 -7.11 11.62 1.32
C THR A 3 -7.35 10.15 1.66
N THR A 4 -7.96 9.39 0.76
CA THR A 4 -8.25 7.97 1.02
C THR A 4 -7.11 7.05 0.57
N THR A 5 -6.27 7.51 -0.37
CA THR A 5 -5.06 6.83 -0.86
C THR A 5 -4.09 7.85 -1.46
N LEU A 6 -2.78 7.66 -1.29
CA LEU A 6 -1.76 8.54 -1.88
C LEU A 6 -1.70 8.49 -3.42
N PHE A 7 -1.95 7.31 -4.00
CA PHE A 7 -1.83 7.06 -5.43
C PHE A 7 -2.65 5.81 -5.81
N PRO A 8 -3.00 5.63 -7.10
CA PRO A 8 -3.66 4.41 -7.54
C PRO A 8 -2.77 3.19 -7.32
N TRP A 9 -3.27 2.21 -6.57
CA TRP A 9 -2.64 0.92 -6.36
C TRP A 9 -3.62 -0.21 -6.74
N PRO A 10 -3.18 -1.26 -7.45
CA PRO A 10 -3.99 -2.46 -7.65
C PRO A 10 -4.43 -3.00 -6.29
N GLY A 11 -5.61 -3.62 -6.22
CA GLY A 11 -6.12 -4.15 -4.96
C GLY A 11 -6.53 -3.11 -3.91
N GLY A 12 -6.52 -1.81 -4.23
CA GLY A 12 -6.91 -0.73 -3.31
C GLY A 12 -8.25 -0.97 -2.62
N LYS A 13 -8.23 -0.97 -1.28
CA LYS A 13 -9.37 -1.35 -0.43
C LYS A 13 -10.39 -0.25 -0.18
N THR A 14 -10.34 0.85 -0.92
CA THR A 14 -11.24 2.01 -0.75
C THR A 14 -12.73 1.62 -0.78
N ARG A 15 -13.13 0.69 -1.65
CA ARG A 15 -14.52 0.20 -1.73
C ARG A 15 -14.93 -0.70 -0.56
N LEU A 16 -13.96 -1.34 0.09
CA LEU A 16 -14.17 -2.23 1.23
C LEU A 16 -14.08 -1.49 2.57
N LEU A 17 -13.65 -0.23 2.59
CA LEU A 17 -13.57 0.60 3.81
C LEU A 17 -14.86 0.61 4.64
N PRO A 18 -16.08 0.72 4.07
CA PRO A 18 -17.31 0.69 4.87
C PRO A 18 -17.50 -0.60 5.66
N HIS A 19 -16.91 -1.71 5.22
CA HIS A 19 -16.94 -3.00 5.91
C HIS A 19 -15.74 -3.19 6.85
N LEU A 20 -14.56 -2.71 6.46
CA LEU A 20 -13.32 -2.87 7.24
C LEU A 20 -13.22 -1.92 8.43
N LEU A 21 -13.66 -0.67 8.29
CA LEU A 21 -13.56 0.34 9.35
C LEU A 21 -14.33 -0.06 10.63
N PRO A 22 -15.57 -0.60 10.55
CA PRO A 22 -16.25 -1.13 11.73
C PRO A 22 -15.47 -2.27 12.41
N LEU A 23 -14.93 -3.23 11.64
CA LEU A 23 -14.16 -4.35 12.20
C LEU A 23 -12.91 -3.87 12.96
N VAL A 24 -12.22 -2.86 12.42
CA VAL A 24 -11.07 -2.23 13.08
C VAL A 24 -11.50 -1.48 14.34
N ALA A 25 -12.62 -0.76 14.29
CA ALA A 25 -13.14 0.00 15.43
C ALA A 25 -13.64 -0.91 16.57
N ASP A 26 -14.26 -2.04 16.22
CA ASP A 26 -14.79 -3.02 17.17
C ASP A 26 -13.73 -3.91 17.81
N THR A 27 -12.49 -3.85 17.32
CA THR A 27 -11.36 -4.63 17.85
C THR A 27 -10.46 -3.71 18.69
N PRO A 28 -10.46 -3.78 20.03
CA PRO A 28 -9.61 -2.91 20.85
C PRO A 28 -8.12 -3.16 20.60
N HIS A 29 -7.37 -2.10 20.32
CA HIS A 29 -5.92 -2.17 20.11
C HIS A 29 -5.26 -0.83 20.43
N ARG A 30 -3.96 -0.86 20.72
CA ARG A 30 -3.10 0.33 20.89
C ARG A 30 -2.10 0.44 19.75
N THR A 31 -1.69 -0.69 19.20
CA THR A 31 -0.77 -0.79 18.06
C THR A 31 -1.54 -1.28 16.85
N TYR A 32 -1.41 -0.60 15.72
CA TYR A 32 -2.00 -1.00 14.44
C TYR A 32 -0.91 -1.26 13.42
N VAL A 33 -0.98 -2.39 12.73
CA VAL A 33 0.07 -2.81 11.78
C VAL A 33 -0.57 -3.22 10.46
N GLU A 34 -0.20 -2.58 9.36
CA GLU A 34 -0.45 -3.09 8.01
C GLU A 34 0.82 -3.82 7.52
N ALA A 35 0.79 -5.16 7.48
CA ALA A 35 1.94 -5.95 7.06
C ALA A 35 2.15 -5.92 5.53
N PHE A 36 1.08 -5.62 4.79
CA PHE A 36 1.01 -5.50 3.33
C PHE A 36 0.39 -4.14 3.00
N ALA A 37 1.20 -3.08 3.02
CA ALA A 37 0.71 -1.71 2.92
C ALA A 37 -0.07 -1.47 1.62
N GLY A 38 0.48 -1.89 0.49
CA GLY A 38 -0.05 -1.50 -0.82
C GLY A 38 -0.35 0.00 -0.90
N GLY A 39 -1.62 0.36 -1.14
CA GLY A 39 -2.08 1.76 -1.17
C GLY A 39 -2.42 2.39 0.19
N ALA A 40 -2.31 1.64 1.28
CA ALA A 40 -2.56 2.05 2.68
C ALA A 40 -3.93 2.69 2.92
N ALA A 41 -4.95 2.26 2.17
CA ALA A 41 -6.27 2.90 2.18
C ALA A 41 -6.91 2.88 3.57
N LEU A 42 -6.70 1.81 4.33
CA LEU A 42 -7.28 1.63 5.66
C LEU A 42 -6.57 2.50 6.70
N LEU A 43 -5.23 2.56 6.70
CA LEU A 43 -4.43 3.48 7.50
C LEU A 43 -4.87 4.95 7.33
N PHE A 44 -5.08 5.40 6.09
CA PHE A 44 -5.51 6.77 5.81
C PHE A 44 -6.95 7.06 6.23
N ALA A 45 -7.82 6.04 6.23
CA ALA A 45 -9.24 6.20 6.55
C ALA A 45 -9.57 6.03 8.04
N ARG A 46 -8.80 5.22 8.78
CA ARG A 46 -9.00 4.96 10.21
C ARG A 46 -8.55 6.12 11.08
N GLU A 47 -9.10 6.19 12.29
CA GLU A 47 -8.62 7.10 13.33
C GLU A 47 -7.27 6.61 13.89
N PRO A 48 -6.25 7.47 14.08
CA PRO A 48 -4.91 7.05 14.48
C PRO A 48 -4.86 6.23 15.78
N ALA A 49 -4.10 5.13 15.78
CA ALA A 49 -3.80 4.38 16.99
C ALA A 49 -2.65 5.05 17.78
N ARG A 50 -2.30 4.51 18.95
CA ARG A 50 -1.17 5.03 19.74
C ARG A 50 0.16 4.80 19.01
N ALA A 51 0.31 3.63 18.42
CA ALA A 51 1.45 3.27 17.59
C ALA A 51 0.92 2.67 16.28
N GLU A 52 1.53 3.05 15.16
CA GLU A 52 1.13 2.57 13.85
C GLU A 52 2.35 2.18 13.03
N VAL A 53 2.24 1.06 12.32
CA VAL A 53 3.30 0.51 11.49
C VAL A 53 2.73 0.23 10.11
N LEU A 54 3.45 0.69 9.09
CA LEU A 54 3.17 0.42 7.69
C LEU A 54 4.36 -0.33 7.10
N ASN A 55 4.14 -1.56 6.62
CA ASN A 55 5.16 -2.41 6.06
C ASN A 55 4.79 -2.89 4.66
N ASP A 56 5.78 -3.00 3.78
CA ASP A 56 5.61 -3.70 2.51
C ASP A 56 6.96 -4.30 2.08
N CYS A 57 6.93 -5.38 1.29
CA CYS A 57 8.15 -5.95 0.72
C CYS A 57 8.63 -5.20 -0.53
N HIS A 58 7.75 -4.43 -1.18
CA HIS A 58 8.04 -3.71 -2.41
C HIS A 58 8.84 -2.42 -2.14
N GLY A 59 10.15 -2.44 -2.39
CA GLY A 59 11.05 -1.34 -2.04
C GLY A 59 10.71 0.03 -2.66
N GLU A 60 10.19 0.09 -3.90
CA GLU A 60 9.74 1.36 -4.49
C GLU A 60 8.56 1.99 -3.73
N LEU A 61 7.68 1.13 -3.22
CA LEU A 61 6.49 1.55 -2.53
C LEU A 61 6.86 2.13 -1.17
N VAL A 62 7.69 1.40 -0.42
CA VAL A 62 8.23 1.88 0.86
C VAL A 62 9.03 3.17 0.68
N ARG A 63 9.84 3.28 -0.39
CA ARG A 63 10.55 4.51 -0.71
C ARG A 63 9.60 5.68 -0.93
N LEU A 64 8.51 5.49 -1.69
CA LEU A 64 7.52 6.54 -1.90
C LEU A 64 6.94 7.05 -0.57
N TYR A 65 6.51 6.15 0.33
CA TYR A 65 6.01 6.53 1.66
C TYR A 65 7.06 7.31 2.45
N ARG A 66 8.31 6.84 2.49
CA ARG A 66 9.42 7.50 3.22
C ARG A 66 9.73 8.88 2.65
N VAL A 67 9.76 9.03 1.33
CA VAL A 67 10.03 10.33 0.68
C VAL A 67 8.89 11.30 0.94
N VAL A 68 7.62 10.89 0.81
CA VAL A 68 6.49 11.76 1.12
C VAL A 68 6.47 12.16 2.61
N ALA A 69 6.86 11.26 3.51
CA ALA A 69 6.93 11.55 4.94
C ALA A 69 8.04 12.55 5.32
N ASN A 70 9.17 12.57 4.60
CA ASN A 70 10.36 13.35 5.02
C ASN A 70 10.76 14.50 4.07
N HIS A 71 10.37 14.43 2.80
CA HIS A 71 10.83 15.31 1.72
C HIS A 71 9.68 15.69 0.77
N LEU A 72 8.52 16.05 1.35
CA LEU A 72 7.31 16.36 0.59
C LEU A 72 7.55 17.49 -0.43
N GLU A 73 8.23 18.57 -0.02
CA GLU A 73 8.46 19.74 -0.87
C GLU A 73 9.30 19.37 -2.09
N GLU A 74 10.43 18.67 -1.89
CA GLU A 74 11.31 18.25 -2.97
C GLU A 74 10.64 17.25 -3.91
N PHE A 75 9.78 16.38 -3.36
CA PHE A 75 8.97 15.46 -4.13
C PHE A 75 7.96 16.18 -5.03
N VAL A 76 7.15 17.08 -4.46
CA VAL A 76 6.15 17.86 -5.21
C VAL A 76 6.82 18.71 -6.28
N ARG A 77 8.00 19.27 -5.99
CA ARG A 77 8.79 20.06 -6.95
C ARG A 77 9.19 19.29 -8.21
N GLN A 78 9.32 17.95 -8.15
CA GLN A 78 9.57 17.12 -9.34
C GLN A 78 8.45 17.24 -10.39
N PHE A 79 7.24 17.59 -9.96
CA PHE A 79 6.06 17.66 -10.83
C PHE A 79 5.72 19.08 -11.30
N LYS A 80 6.48 20.11 -10.88
CA LYS A 80 6.18 21.52 -11.20
C LYS A 80 6.05 21.80 -12.69
N TRP A 81 6.86 21.11 -13.50
CA TRP A 81 6.88 21.21 -14.96
C TRP A 81 6.64 19.85 -15.64
N ALA A 82 6.10 18.88 -14.90
CA ALA A 82 5.91 17.55 -15.44
C ALA A 82 4.80 17.55 -16.50
N LEU A 83 5.12 17.00 -17.66
CA LEU A 83 4.18 16.85 -18.76
C LEU A 83 3.60 15.44 -18.77
N THR A 84 2.27 15.34 -18.83
CA THR A 84 1.59 14.07 -19.11
C THR A 84 1.76 13.72 -20.59
N SER A 85 2.71 12.84 -20.91
CA SER A 85 3.01 12.42 -22.30
C SER A 85 3.35 10.93 -22.40
N ARG A 86 2.97 10.31 -23.53
CA ARG A 86 3.39 8.93 -23.89
C ARG A 86 4.91 8.81 -23.96
N GLU A 87 5.57 9.82 -24.48
CA GLU A 87 7.02 9.85 -24.63
C GLU A 87 7.71 9.95 -23.27
N MET A 88 7.28 10.89 -22.41
CA MET A 88 7.81 10.99 -21.03
C MET A 88 7.54 9.73 -20.23
N PHE A 89 6.38 9.08 -20.42
CA PHE A 89 6.10 7.80 -19.79
C PHE A 89 7.09 6.72 -20.21
N ARG A 90 7.32 6.57 -21.53
CA ARG A 90 8.32 5.64 -22.06
C ARG A 90 9.72 5.95 -21.53
N TRP A 91 10.12 7.23 -21.50
CA TRP A 91 11.41 7.63 -20.96
C TRP A 91 11.56 7.28 -19.49
N CYS A 92 10.53 7.52 -18.67
CA CYS A 92 10.51 7.07 -17.28
C CYS A 92 10.72 5.56 -17.18
N GLN A 93 10.08 4.75 -18.04
CA GLN A 93 10.29 3.30 -18.05
C GLN A 93 11.72 2.90 -18.40
N LEU A 94 12.40 3.65 -19.27
CA LEU A 94 13.78 3.38 -19.71
C LEU A 94 14.85 3.82 -18.70
N GLN A 95 14.51 4.67 -17.73
CA GLN A 95 15.47 5.08 -16.70
C GLN A 95 15.92 3.91 -15.85
N HIS A 96 17.24 3.83 -15.61
CA HIS A 96 17.82 2.88 -14.67
C HIS A 96 17.60 3.36 -13.23
N PRO A 97 16.82 2.67 -12.38
CA PRO A 97 16.45 3.20 -11.07
C PRO A 97 17.64 3.44 -10.15
N ASP A 98 18.73 2.68 -10.29
CA ASP A 98 19.91 2.81 -9.42
C ASP A 98 20.79 4.03 -9.76
N THR A 99 20.52 4.74 -10.85
CA THR A 99 21.20 6.01 -11.17
C THR A 99 20.44 7.23 -10.64
N LEU A 100 19.32 7.03 -9.93
CA LEU A 100 18.45 8.09 -9.46
C LEU A 100 18.57 8.27 -7.94
N THR A 101 18.39 9.49 -7.46
CA THR A 101 18.20 9.73 -6.03
C THR A 101 16.88 9.13 -5.55
N ASP A 102 16.73 8.94 -4.24
CA ASP A 102 15.48 8.39 -3.68
C ASP A 102 14.26 9.25 -4.05
N ILE A 103 14.39 10.58 -4.08
CA ILE A 103 13.33 11.51 -4.48
C ILE A 103 12.97 11.33 -5.95
N GLN A 104 13.97 11.27 -6.84
CA GLN A 104 13.75 11.05 -8.27
C GLN A 104 13.11 9.70 -8.55
N ARG A 105 13.56 8.66 -7.84
CA ARG A 105 13.05 7.29 -7.97
C ARG A 105 11.60 7.19 -7.48
N ALA A 106 11.27 7.81 -6.34
CA ALA A 106 9.90 7.93 -5.85
C ALA A 106 9.01 8.71 -6.85
N ALA A 107 9.48 9.84 -7.37
CA ALA A 107 8.72 10.64 -8.33
C ALA A 107 8.48 9.90 -9.66
N ARG A 108 9.49 9.19 -10.17
CA ARG A 108 9.37 8.29 -11.31
C ARG A 108 8.31 7.21 -11.07
N PHE A 109 8.39 6.52 -9.93
CA PHE A 109 7.43 5.47 -9.57
C PHE A 109 6.00 6.02 -9.48
N TYR A 110 5.81 7.17 -8.82
CA TYR A 110 4.52 7.84 -8.72
C TYR A 110 3.97 8.28 -10.08
N TYR A 111 4.81 8.87 -10.95
CA TYR A 111 4.45 9.27 -12.31
C TYR A 111 3.90 8.07 -13.10
N LEU A 112 4.65 6.96 -13.08
CA LEU A 112 4.27 5.73 -13.78
C LEU A 112 2.97 5.16 -13.22
N GLN A 113 2.82 5.06 -11.89
CA GLN A 113 1.60 4.55 -11.27
C GLN A 113 0.36 5.39 -11.58
N ARG A 114 0.49 6.71 -11.50
CA ARG A 114 -0.63 7.62 -11.73
C ARG A 114 -1.11 7.57 -13.18
N LEU A 115 -0.19 7.40 -14.14
CA LEU A 115 -0.51 7.41 -15.56
C LEU A 115 -0.70 6.03 -16.18
N ALA A 116 -0.35 4.95 -15.49
CA ALA A 116 -0.55 3.59 -15.97
C ALA A 116 -2.05 3.24 -16.07
N TRP A 117 -2.39 2.48 -17.11
CA TRP A 117 -3.69 1.85 -17.23
C TRP A 117 -3.86 0.84 -16.09
N GLY A 118 -5.01 0.90 -15.41
CA GLY A 118 -5.27 0.07 -14.23
C GLY A 118 -4.36 0.32 -13.02
N GLY A 119 -3.39 1.25 -13.10
CA GLY A 119 -2.41 1.47 -12.03
C GLY A 119 -1.49 0.26 -11.81
N LYS A 120 -1.18 -0.54 -12.82
CA LYS A 120 -0.32 -1.73 -12.68
C LYS A 120 1.10 -1.33 -12.25
N ALA A 121 1.68 -2.04 -11.27
CA ALA A 121 3.07 -1.80 -10.84
C ALA A 121 4.12 -2.37 -11.80
N THR A 122 3.77 -3.42 -12.56
CA THR A 122 4.62 -4.08 -13.57
C THR A 122 3.90 -4.16 -14.91
N GLY A 123 4.64 -4.32 -16.01
CA GLY A 123 4.04 -4.39 -17.35
C GLY A 123 3.21 -3.15 -17.71
N GLN A 124 3.60 -2.01 -17.16
CA GLN A 124 2.86 -0.74 -17.24
C GLN A 124 2.62 -0.31 -18.69
N THR A 125 1.35 -0.20 -19.06
CA THR A 125 0.94 0.45 -20.30
C THR A 125 0.33 1.82 -19.98
N PRO A 126 0.53 2.82 -20.84
CA PRO A 126 -0.01 4.15 -20.54
C PRO A 126 -1.54 4.21 -20.65
N GLY A 127 -2.20 4.71 -19.61
CA GLY A 127 -3.66 4.79 -19.47
C GLY A 127 -4.30 6.05 -20.04
N PHE A 128 -3.95 6.43 -21.27
CA PHE A 128 -4.49 7.61 -21.95
C PHE A 128 -5.92 7.34 -22.49
N GLY A 129 -6.94 7.45 -21.63
CA GLY A 129 -8.36 7.36 -21.99
C GLY A 129 -9.06 8.72 -22.07
N ARG A 130 -10.35 8.75 -22.48
CA ARG A 130 -11.19 9.96 -22.68
C ARG A 130 -11.40 10.84 -21.44
N GLY A 131 -10.90 10.45 -20.26
CA GLY A 131 -10.97 11.23 -19.02
C GLY A 131 -9.61 11.66 -18.45
N GLY A 132 -8.52 11.54 -19.23
CA GLY A 132 -7.16 12.04 -18.92
C GLY A 132 -6.74 12.06 -17.45
N LYS A 133 -5.98 11.06 -16.99
CA LYS A 133 -5.31 11.14 -15.68
C LYS A 133 -4.19 12.18 -15.77
N GLY A 134 -4.47 13.41 -15.34
CA GLY A 134 -3.51 14.51 -15.38
C GLY A 134 -2.61 14.56 -14.14
N LEU A 135 -1.41 15.10 -14.34
CA LEU A 135 -0.55 15.59 -13.28
C LEU A 135 -0.95 17.04 -12.95
N ASN A 136 -2.00 17.20 -12.16
CA ASN A 136 -2.37 18.51 -11.63
C ASN A 136 -1.55 18.75 -10.36
N LEU A 137 -0.59 19.69 -10.44
CA LEU A 137 0.33 20.00 -9.35
C LEU A 137 -0.40 20.38 -8.06
N LEU A 138 -1.41 21.24 -8.14
CA LEU A 138 -2.16 21.71 -6.97
C LEU A 138 -2.86 20.54 -6.27
N ARG A 139 -3.45 19.61 -7.03
CA ARG A 139 -4.05 18.39 -6.45
C ARG A 139 -3.02 17.46 -5.86
N ILE A 140 -1.85 17.30 -6.50
CA ILE A 140 -0.75 16.50 -5.96
C ILE A 140 -0.32 17.09 -4.61
N GLU A 141 -0.11 18.39 -4.54
CA GLU A 141 0.28 19.07 -3.31
C GLU A 141 -0.77 18.93 -2.20
N GLU A 142 -2.06 19.15 -2.51
CA GLU A 142 -3.17 18.97 -1.57
C GLU A 142 -3.23 17.53 -1.02
N ASP A 143 -3.27 16.53 -1.90
CA ASP A 143 -3.43 15.13 -1.53
C ASP A 143 -2.24 14.63 -0.70
N LEU A 144 -1.02 15.01 -1.10
CA LEU A 144 0.21 14.57 -0.44
C LEU A 144 0.48 15.33 0.87
N SER A 145 0.02 16.56 1.02
CA SER A 145 0.15 17.31 2.29
C SER A 145 -0.62 16.63 3.42
N ALA A 146 -1.85 16.18 3.14
CA ALA A 146 -2.62 15.43 4.13
C ALA A 146 -1.97 14.10 4.48
N ALA A 147 -1.43 13.39 3.47
CA ALA A 147 -0.75 12.13 3.70
C ALA A 147 0.58 12.29 4.45
N HIS A 148 1.35 13.35 4.17
CA HIS A 148 2.57 13.70 4.89
C HIS A 148 2.30 13.87 6.39
N LEU A 149 1.28 14.66 6.75
CA LEU A 149 0.87 14.83 8.16
C LEU A 149 0.43 13.51 8.80
N ARG A 150 -0.27 12.66 8.06
CA ARG A 150 -0.73 11.35 8.54
C ARG A 150 0.43 10.39 8.79
N LEU A 151 1.42 10.37 7.90
CA LEU A 151 2.57 9.47 7.94
C LEU A 151 3.61 9.87 8.99
N HIS A 152 3.67 11.13 9.41
CA HIS A 152 4.61 11.59 10.45
C HIS A 152 4.45 10.82 11.80
N LYS A 153 3.29 10.19 12.04
CA LYS A 153 3.03 9.38 13.24
C LYS A 153 3.18 7.88 13.01
N VAL A 154 3.59 7.46 11.81
CA VAL A 154 3.60 6.07 11.38
C VAL A 154 5.05 5.60 11.21
N THR A 155 5.35 4.44 11.78
CA THR A 155 6.62 3.76 11.55
C THR A 155 6.56 3.06 10.20
N ILE A 156 7.48 3.39 9.29
CA ILE A 156 7.52 2.78 7.96
C ILE A 156 8.64 1.73 7.94
N GLU A 157 8.28 0.49 7.61
CA GLU A 157 9.16 -0.67 7.58
C GLU A 157 9.32 -1.22 6.15
N HIS A 158 10.47 -1.86 5.90
CA HIS A 158 10.73 -2.62 4.68
C HIS A 158 11.18 -4.04 5.05
N LEU A 159 10.23 -4.85 5.52
CA LEU A 159 10.47 -6.20 6.00
C LEU A 159 9.62 -7.23 5.25
N ALA A 160 10.06 -8.48 5.28
CA ALA A 160 9.17 -9.60 4.98
C ALA A 160 8.00 -9.60 5.96
N TRP A 161 6.80 -9.97 5.51
CA TRP A 161 5.59 -9.89 6.32
C TRP A 161 5.69 -10.73 7.59
N GLN A 162 6.38 -11.88 7.53
CA GLN A 162 6.68 -12.74 8.69
C GLN A 162 7.45 -11.98 9.77
N GLN A 163 8.50 -11.26 9.36
CA GLN A 163 9.35 -10.52 10.28
C GLN A 163 8.60 -9.33 10.88
N CYS A 164 7.77 -8.66 10.07
CA CYS A 164 6.91 -7.59 10.55
C CYS A 164 5.92 -8.11 11.61
N MET A 165 5.21 -9.20 11.33
CA MET A 165 4.27 -9.79 12.28
C MET A 165 4.97 -10.23 13.57
N ALA A 166 6.10 -10.95 13.47
CA ALA A 166 6.85 -11.38 14.64
C ALA A 166 7.38 -10.20 15.49
N LYS A 167 7.83 -9.12 14.84
CA LYS A 167 8.40 -7.95 15.52
C LYS A 167 7.36 -7.17 16.31
N TYR A 168 6.14 -7.07 15.78
CA TYR A 168 5.10 -6.22 16.35
C TYR A 168 3.99 -6.99 17.06
N ASP A 169 4.03 -8.33 17.10
CA ASP A 169 3.03 -9.10 17.83
C ASP A 169 3.03 -8.75 19.33
N GLY A 170 1.84 -8.57 19.85
CA GLY A 170 1.58 -8.15 21.22
C GLY A 170 0.09 -8.18 21.51
N ALA A 171 -0.29 -8.36 22.77
CA ALA A 171 -1.68 -8.54 23.18
C ALA A 171 -2.61 -7.37 22.82
N ASP A 172 -2.06 -6.18 22.59
CA ASP A 172 -2.75 -4.95 22.20
C ASP A 172 -2.50 -4.54 20.74
N THR A 173 -2.05 -5.47 19.90
CA THR A 173 -1.76 -5.24 18.48
C THR A 173 -2.88 -5.77 17.59
N LEU A 174 -3.31 -4.94 16.64
CA LEU A 174 -4.18 -5.33 15.54
C LEU A 174 -3.39 -5.32 14.24
N PHE A 175 -3.34 -6.47 13.57
CA PHE A 175 -2.81 -6.61 12.23
C PHE A 175 -3.92 -6.50 11.20
N PHE A 176 -3.68 -5.71 10.15
CA PHE A 176 -4.43 -5.78 8.91
C PHE A 176 -3.56 -6.46 7.84
N LEU A 177 -4.07 -7.55 7.30
CA LEU A 177 -3.37 -8.44 6.38
C LEU A 177 -4.12 -8.43 5.05
N ASP A 178 -3.46 -7.94 4.01
CA ASP A 178 -4.00 -7.88 2.65
C ASP A 178 -2.98 -8.43 1.65
N PRO A 179 -2.69 -9.75 1.70
CA PRO A 179 -1.72 -10.36 0.81
C PRO A 179 -2.19 -10.26 -0.66
N PRO A 180 -1.28 -10.47 -1.63
CA PRO A 180 -1.67 -10.68 -3.02
C PRO A 180 -2.74 -11.78 -3.12
N TYR A 181 -3.75 -11.65 -4.00
CA TYR A 181 -4.85 -12.62 -4.06
C TYR A 181 -4.50 -13.85 -4.90
N TRP A 182 -4.98 -15.02 -4.48
CA TRP A 182 -4.67 -16.30 -5.12
C TRP A 182 -5.17 -16.33 -6.56
N GLU A 183 -4.30 -16.80 -7.48
CA GLU A 183 -4.58 -16.89 -8.92
C GLU A 183 -5.02 -15.57 -9.58
N THR A 184 -4.59 -14.44 -9.03
CA THR A 184 -4.77 -13.12 -9.66
C THR A 184 -3.44 -12.57 -10.18
N GLU A 185 -3.48 -11.58 -11.09
CA GLU A 185 -2.26 -10.87 -11.52
C GLU A 185 -1.61 -10.17 -10.31
N GLY A 186 -0.63 -10.83 -9.69
CA GLY A 186 0.09 -10.34 -8.50
C GLY A 186 1.22 -9.36 -8.80
N TYR A 187 1.67 -8.66 -7.76
CA TYR A 187 2.63 -7.54 -7.73
C TYR A 187 4.07 -7.88 -8.13
N GLY A 188 4.29 -8.62 -9.23
CA GLY A 188 5.61 -9.00 -9.74
C GLY A 188 6.36 -10.03 -8.88
N THR A 189 5.94 -10.28 -7.65
CA THR A 189 6.45 -11.33 -6.78
C THR A 189 5.38 -12.43 -6.60
N PRO A 190 5.69 -13.69 -6.93
CA PRO A 190 4.76 -14.80 -6.68
C PRO A 190 4.47 -14.93 -5.19
N PHE A 191 3.18 -15.03 -4.83
CA PHE A 191 2.75 -15.37 -3.48
C PHE A 191 2.13 -16.77 -3.52
N GLY A 192 2.98 -17.78 -3.27
CA GLY A 192 2.63 -19.19 -3.40
C GLY A 192 1.74 -19.69 -2.27
N MET A 193 1.14 -20.88 -2.45
CA MET A 193 0.23 -21.49 -1.47
C MET A 193 0.87 -21.62 -0.07
N GLU A 194 2.15 -21.98 -0.01
CA GLU A 194 2.95 -22.08 1.21
C GLU A 194 2.92 -20.80 2.06
N GLN A 195 2.88 -19.63 1.41
CA GLN A 195 2.82 -18.35 2.12
C GLN A 195 1.46 -18.13 2.79
N TYR A 196 0.36 -18.61 2.20
CA TYR A 196 -0.96 -18.53 2.85
C TYR A 196 -1.08 -19.53 4.00
N GLU A 197 -0.52 -20.74 3.84
CA GLU A 197 -0.47 -21.74 4.91
C GLU A 197 0.36 -21.22 6.10
N GLU A 198 1.50 -20.59 5.82
CA GLU A 198 2.30 -19.93 6.85
C GLU A 198 1.52 -18.76 7.49
N LEU A 199 0.84 -17.93 6.69
CA LEU A 199 0.04 -16.82 7.20
C LEU A 199 -1.07 -17.30 8.14
N ALA A 200 -1.79 -18.36 7.76
CA ALA A 200 -2.80 -18.99 8.59
C ALA A 200 -2.21 -19.55 9.90
N SER A 201 -1.05 -20.20 9.84
CA SER A 201 -0.35 -20.72 11.02
C SER A 201 0.09 -19.61 11.98
N GLN A 202 0.67 -18.52 11.44
CA GLN A 202 1.06 -17.36 12.24
C GLN A 202 -0.16 -16.68 12.85
N MET A 203 -1.22 -16.46 12.08
CA MET A 203 -2.48 -15.89 12.58
C MET A 203 -3.08 -16.70 13.74
N ALA A 204 -3.02 -18.03 13.68
CA ALA A 204 -3.54 -18.90 14.74
C ALA A 204 -2.73 -18.83 16.04
N SER A 205 -1.49 -18.37 15.98
CA SER A 205 -0.56 -18.27 17.12
C SER A 205 -0.32 -16.83 17.60
N LEU A 206 -0.99 -15.84 17.00
CA LEU A 206 -0.87 -14.44 17.41
C LEU A 206 -1.34 -14.22 18.85
N ARG A 207 -0.61 -13.36 19.58
CA ARG A 207 -1.10 -12.81 20.85
C ARG A 207 -2.07 -11.67 20.62
N GLY A 208 -1.88 -10.92 19.53
CA GLY A 208 -2.78 -9.88 19.07
C GLY A 208 -3.98 -10.39 18.27
N ALA A 209 -4.67 -9.46 17.61
CA ALA A 209 -5.76 -9.76 16.69
C ALA A 209 -5.33 -9.51 15.24
N ALA A 210 -6.00 -10.16 14.29
CA ALA A 210 -5.78 -9.95 12.87
C ALA A 210 -7.11 -9.83 12.11
N ILE A 211 -7.14 -8.94 11.12
CA ILE A 211 -8.17 -8.85 10.10
C ILE A 211 -7.48 -9.18 8.77
N LEU A 212 -7.98 -10.18 8.06
CA LEU A 212 -7.44 -10.66 6.80
C LEU A 212 -8.42 -10.38 5.65
N THR A 213 -7.92 -9.89 4.53
CA THR A 213 -8.67 -9.85 3.26
C THR A 213 -8.05 -10.78 2.24
N ILE A 214 -8.89 -11.63 1.65
CA ILE A 214 -8.53 -12.64 0.64
C ILE A 214 -9.65 -12.72 -0.40
N ASN A 215 -9.37 -13.31 -1.56
CA ASN A 215 -10.41 -13.61 -2.53
C ASN A 215 -11.25 -14.83 -2.09
N ASP A 216 -12.52 -14.81 -2.47
CA ASP A 216 -13.42 -15.93 -2.22
C ASP A 216 -13.09 -17.10 -3.17
N HIS A 217 -12.21 -17.98 -2.72
CA HIS A 217 -11.71 -19.12 -3.49
C HIS A 217 -11.73 -20.41 -2.64
N PRO A 218 -12.11 -21.58 -3.19
CA PRO A 218 -12.16 -22.83 -2.44
C PRO A 218 -10.85 -23.17 -1.71
N ALA A 219 -9.71 -22.88 -2.33
CA ALA A 219 -8.39 -23.08 -1.72
C ALA A 219 -8.19 -22.17 -0.48
N MET A 220 -8.59 -20.90 -0.57
CA MET A 220 -8.47 -19.95 0.55
C MET A 220 -9.43 -20.32 1.69
N ARG A 221 -10.67 -20.73 1.38
CA ARG A 221 -11.61 -21.25 2.39
C ARG A 221 -11.06 -22.47 3.11
N LYS A 222 -10.32 -23.35 2.41
CA LYS A 222 -9.65 -24.51 3.02
C LYS A 222 -8.53 -24.09 3.97
N VAL A 223 -7.67 -23.16 3.53
CA VAL A 223 -6.51 -22.70 4.34
C VAL A 223 -6.96 -21.93 5.58
N PHE A 224 -7.96 -21.06 5.45
CA PHE A 224 -8.42 -20.18 6.53
C PHE A 224 -9.70 -20.66 7.23
N GLY A 225 -10.17 -21.88 6.96
CA GLY A 225 -11.46 -22.39 7.47
C GLY A 225 -11.57 -22.55 8.99
N GLN A 226 -10.46 -22.44 9.72
CA GLN A 226 -10.45 -22.42 11.19
C GLN A 226 -10.81 -21.04 11.78
N PHE A 227 -10.79 -19.97 10.96
CA PHE A 227 -11.10 -18.62 11.40
C PHE A 227 -12.58 -18.29 11.18
N ARG A 228 -13.06 -17.27 11.89
CA ARG A 228 -14.46 -16.83 11.77
C ARG A 228 -14.60 -15.90 10.57
N ASP A 229 -15.49 -16.24 9.65
CA ASP A 229 -16.00 -15.29 8.66
C ASP A 229 -16.93 -14.29 9.36
N ARG A 230 -16.69 -12.99 9.19
CA ARG A 230 -17.59 -11.91 9.64
C ARG A 230 -17.84 -10.92 8.50
#